data_AF-A0A2K9NQ61-F1
#
_entry.id   AF-A0A2K9NQ61-F1
#
_cell.length_a   1.000
_cell.length_b   1.000
_cell.length_c   1.000
_cell.angle_alpha   90.00
_cell.angle_beta   90.00
_cell.angle_gamma   90.00
#
_symmetry.space_group_name_H-M   'P 1'
#
loop_
_entity.id
_entity.type
_entity.pdbx_description
1 polymer ?
#
loop_
_entity_poly.entity_id
_entity_poly.type
_entity_poly.pdbx_seq_one_letter_code
_entity_poly.pdbx_strand_id
1 'polypeptide(L)'
;MGKVVRFSEFDEYLAELKSSGVKIDGTILDANVIITLSFSPKKFHTRTYEFIKNKIEKNGIALYTTVNTTQEYLEFHRRLLLTEGLRTVIHPSSGIELPNKKKQVIRAQSAILHNRETHQGADPIFNDREIKKIREVFFNSGNAGMELWKGLCDLYLRKPLEMEYRALDKLRISYLSMYNDDQKELFNKKITWVEAISICSDVGAGFSDAMILNALQCTNLPFSISLDSDLAYSVMANFELKDVVMPDELVENLVY
;
A
#
# COMPACT_ATOMS: atom_id res chain seq x y z
N MET A 1 1.62 12.00 21.12
CA MET A 1 2.69 12.85 20.54
C MET A 1 2.51 12.72 19.05
N GLY A 2 1.82 13.69 18.43
CA GLY A 2 1.49 13.65 17.01
C GLY A 2 2.35 14.62 16.21
N LYS A 3 3.60 14.23 15.91
CA LYS A 3 4.51 15.01 15.07
C LYS A 3 4.60 14.43 13.67
N VAL A 4 4.77 15.30 12.68
CA VAL A 4 5.21 14.93 11.33
C VAL A 4 6.71 15.15 11.26
N VAL A 5 7.46 14.06 11.07
CA VAL A 5 8.94 14.05 11.08
C VAL A 5 9.45 13.87 9.66
N ARG A 6 10.38 14.73 9.24
CA ARG A 6 11.00 14.63 7.90
C ARG A 6 12.04 13.52 7.87
N PHE A 7 12.28 12.94 6.69
CA PHE A 7 13.37 11.96 6.51
C PHE A 7 14.74 12.55 6.88
N SER A 8 15.00 13.83 6.59
CA SER A 8 16.25 14.50 6.97
C SER A 8 16.42 14.66 8.48
N GLU A 9 15.33 14.81 9.22
CA GLU A 9 15.30 15.04 10.68
C GLU A 9 15.31 13.71 11.47
N PHE A 10 15.21 12.57 10.78
CA PHE A 10 14.99 11.29 11.43
C PHE A 10 16.10 10.88 12.39
N ASP A 11 17.37 11.22 12.12
CA ASP A 11 18.47 10.86 13.02
C ASP A 11 18.36 11.58 14.37
N GLU A 12 18.00 12.86 14.35
CA GLU A 12 17.80 13.68 15.55
C GLU A 12 16.58 13.17 16.32
N TYR A 13 15.46 12.97 15.61
CA TYR A 13 14.26 12.37 16.17
C TYR A 13 14.52 11.00 16.83
N LEU A 14 15.29 10.14 16.16
CA LEU A 14 15.63 8.82 16.70
C LEU A 14 16.51 8.93 17.96
N ALA A 15 17.44 9.88 18.00
CA ALA A 15 18.27 10.14 19.17
C ALA A 15 17.43 10.65 20.36
N GLU A 16 16.45 11.53 20.11
CA GLU A 16 15.51 12.02 21.12
C GLU A 16 14.64 10.90 21.73
N LEU A 17 14.12 10.00 20.90
CA LEU A 17 13.36 8.85 21.37
C LEU A 17 14.22 7.96 22.29
N LYS A 18 15.45 7.66 21.86
CA LYS A 18 16.38 6.82 22.63
C LYS A 18 16.78 7.48 23.95
N SER A 19 17.07 8.78 23.96
CA SER A 19 17.44 9.51 25.18
C SER A 19 16.28 9.61 26.17
N SER A 20 15.04 9.60 25.67
CA SER A 20 13.81 9.55 26.46
C SER A 20 13.47 8.14 26.97
N GLY A 21 14.31 7.14 26.69
CA GLY A 21 14.09 5.75 27.12
C GLY A 21 13.01 5.01 26.33
N VAL A 22 12.57 5.53 25.18
CA VAL A 22 11.59 4.86 24.32
C VAL A 22 12.27 3.67 23.64
N LYS A 23 11.68 2.48 23.79
CA LYS A 23 12.12 1.27 23.09
C LYS A 23 11.62 1.32 21.63
N ILE A 24 12.52 1.08 20.68
CA ILE A 24 12.24 1.23 19.24
C ILE A 24 12.42 -0.12 18.56
N ASP A 25 11.45 -1.01 18.78
CA ASP A 25 11.49 -2.38 18.25
C ASP A 25 11.09 -2.46 16.76
N GLY A 26 10.35 -1.45 16.27
CA GLY A 26 9.89 -1.43 14.88
C GLY A 26 9.03 -0.23 14.53
N THR A 27 8.48 -0.26 13.32
CA THR A 27 7.58 0.76 12.77
C THR A 27 6.56 0.12 11.82
N ILE A 28 5.39 0.76 11.70
CA ILE A 28 4.36 0.37 10.73
C ILE A 28 4.57 1.13 9.43
N LEU A 29 4.56 0.41 8.31
CA LEU A 29 4.58 0.96 6.98
C LEU A 29 3.17 1.12 6.43
N ASP A 30 2.91 2.30 5.90
CA ASP A 30 1.75 2.59 5.06
C ASP A 30 1.82 1.82 3.72
N ALA A 31 0.67 1.55 3.10
CA ALA A 31 0.54 0.84 1.83
C ALA A 31 1.35 1.50 0.71
N ASN A 32 1.30 2.84 0.61
CA ASN A 32 2.04 3.58 -0.42
C ASN A 32 3.56 3.43 -0.30
N VAL A 33 4.10 3.25 0.92
CA VAL A 33 5.53 3.01 1.15
C VAL A 33 5.89 1.64 0.60
N ILE A 34 5.11 0.61 0.96
CA ILE A 34 5.35 -0.77 0.54
C ILE A 34 5.23 -0.89 -1.00
N ILE A 35 4.19 -0.28 -1.58
CA ILE A 35 4.01 -0.22 -3.03
C ILE A 35 5.21 0.48 -3.67
N THR A 36 5.62 1.63 -3.13
CA THR A 36 6.78 2.39 -3.64
C THR A 36 8.07 1.58 -3.56
N LEU A 37 8.29 0.78 -2.52
CA LEU A 37 9.45 -0.12 -2.43
C LEU A 37 9.41 -1.25 -3.48
N SER A 38 8.22 -1.74 -3.82
CA SER A 38 8.04 -2.86 -4.77
C SER A 38 7.92 -2.45 -6.24
N PHE A 39 7.53 -1.20 -6.52
CA PHE A 39 7.20 -0.71 -7.87
C PHE A 39 8.07 0.50 -8.22
N SER A 40 9.18 0.25 -8.91
CA SER A 40 10.22 1.24 -9.21
C SER A 40 9.80 2.48 -10.00
N PRO A 41 8.73 2.49 -10.84
CA PRO A 41 8.30 3.71 -11.52
C PRO A 41 7.78 4.82 -10.59
N LYS A 42 7.58 4.55 -9.30
CA LYS A 42 7.14 5.58 -8.34
C LYS A 42 8.19 6.66 -8.14
N LYS A 43 7.74 7.93 -8.16
CA LYS A 43 8.55 9.14 -7.95
C LYS A 43 9.50 9.05 -6.74
N PHE A 44 9.03 8.49 -5.63
CA PHE A 44 9.78 8.41 -4.37
C PHE A 44 10.51 7.07 -4.16
N HIS A 45 10.62 6.20 -5.18
CA HIS A 45 11.20 4.86 -5.03
C HIS A 45 12.60 4.88 -4.42
N THR A 46 13.56 5.54 -5.07
CA THR A 46 14.96 5.56 -4.62
C THR A 46 15.10 6.17 -3.22
N ARG A 47 14.46 7.32 -2.98
CA ARG A 47 14.52 8.02 -1.69
C ARG A 47 13.95 7.17 -0.56
N THR A 48 12.81 6.53 -0.78
CA THR A 48 12.17 5.65 0.22
C THR A 48 13.03 4.43 0.48
N TYR A 49 13.56 3.80 -0.57
CA TYR A 49 14.44 2.64 -0.43
C TYR A 49 15.72 2.96 0.35
N GLU A 50 16.38 4.07 0.03
CA GLU A 50 17.57 4.52 0.75
C GLU A 50 17.27 4.86 2.20
N PHE A 51 16.13 5.51 2.48
CA PHE A 51 15.70 5.80 3.84
C PHE A 51 15.49 4.51 4.65
N ILE A 52 14.69 3.57 4.13
CA ILE A 52 14.43 2.29 4.79
C ILE A 52 15.74 1.55 5.06
N LYS A 53 16.60 1.40 4.05
CA LYS A 53 17.86 0.66 4.18
C LYS A 53 18.86 1.34 5.12
N ASN A 54 19.09 2.63 4.95
CA ASN A 54 20.19 3.34 5.60
C ASN A 54 19.82 3.90 6.98
N LYS A 55 18.53 4.15 7.23
CA LYS A 55 18.03 4.75 8.47
C LYS A 55 17.24 3.77 9.33
N ILE A 56 16.37 2.96 8.74
CA ILE A 56 15.49 2.06 9.51
C ILE A 56 16.21 0.72 9.78
N GLU A 57 16.55 -0.02 8.72
CA GLU A 57 17.18 -1.34 8.86
C GLU A 57 18.56 -1.27 9.51
N LYS A 58 19.36 -0.26 9.17
CA LYS A 58 20.69 -0.05 9.77
C LYS A 58 20.63 0.18 11.29
N ASN A 59 19.52 0.73 11.80
CA ASN A 59 19.27 0.91 13.22
C ASN A 59 18.59 -0.31 13.88
N GLY A 60 18.37 -1.40 13.14
CA GLY A 60 17.73 -2.62 13.66
C GLY A 60 16.24 -2.47 13.93
N ILE A 61 15.58 -1.48 13.32
CA ILE A 61 14.15 -1.23 13.50
C ILE A 61 13.38 -2.17 12.56
N ALA A 62 12.52 -3.02 13.11
CA ALA A 62 11.70 -3.95 12.32
C ALA A 62 10.61 -3.22 11.51
N LEU A 63 10.27 -3.76 10.34
CA LEU A 63 9.27 -3.21 9.43
C LEU A 63 7.99 -4.06 9.49
N TYR A 64 6.86 -3.38 9.68
CA TYR A 64 5.58 -4.06 9.83
C TYR A 64 4.51 -3.57 8.86
N THR A 65 3.69 -4.49 8.34
CA THR A 65 2.39 -4.16 7.70
C THR A 65 1.24 -4.45 8.66
N THR A 66 0.08 -3.85 8.40
CA THR A 66 -1.19 -4.20 9.03
C THR A 66 -2.08 -5.00 8.07
N VAL A 67 -3.27 -5.43 8.52
CA VAL A 67 -4.29 -6.02 7.63
C VAL A 67 -4.57 -5.08 6.46
N ASN A 68 -4.85 -3.81 6.77
CA ASN A 68 -5.23 -2.81 5.78
C ASN A 68 -4.10 -2.55 4.79
N THR A 69 -2.86 -2.34 5.26
CA THR A 69 -1.75 -2.02 4.35
C THR A 69 -1.36 -3.23 3.49
N THR A 70 -1.47 -4.44 4.03
CA THR A 70 -1.30 -5.68 3.26
C THR A 70 -2.40 -5.84 2.20
N GLN A 71 -3.65 -5.58 2.56
CA GLN A 71 -4.78 -5.65 1.63
C GLN A 71 -4.60 -4.66 0.47
N GLU A 72 -4.26 -3.41 0.76
CA GLU A 72 -4.05 -2.38 -0.26
C GLU A 72 -2.88 -2.68 -1.18
N TYR A 73 -1.77 -3.18 -0.62
CA TYR A 73 -0.62 -3.65 -1.40
C TYR A 73 -1.02 -4.75 -2.37
N LEU A 74 -1.72 -5.79 -1.90
CA LEU A 74 -2.18 -6.90 -2.75
C LEU A 74 -3.22 -6.44 -3.76
N GLU A 75 -4.08 -5.48 -3.42
CA GLU A 75 -5.07 -4.91 -4.33
C GLU A 75 -4.42 -4.07 -5.44
N PHE A 76 -3.36 -3.34 -5.14
CA PHE A 76 -2.53 -2.67 -6.15
C PHE A 76 -1.94 -3.69 -7.13
N HIS A 77 -1.27 -4.72 -6.61
CA HIS A 77 -0.65 -5.76 -7.45
C HIS A 77 -1.66 -6.59 -8.23
N ARG A 78 -2.84 -6.87 -7.65
CA ARG A 78 -3.95 -7.50 -8.36
C ARG A 78 -4.33 -6.70 -9.61
N ARG A 79 -4.43 -5.37 -9.49
CA ARG A 79 -4.76 -4.48 -10.61
C ARG A 79 -3.62 -4.42 -11.63
N LEU A 80 -2.37 -4.32 -11.18
CA LEU A 80 -1.19 -4.33 -12.04
C LEU A 80 -1.14 -5.61 -12.89
N LEU A 81 -1.15 -6.78 -12.23
CA LEU A 81 -1.08 -8.10 -12.87
C LEU A 81 -2.24 -8.34 -13.85
N LEU A 82 -3.46 -7.94 -13.48
CA LEU A 82 -4.60 -8.01 -14.39
C LEU A 82 -4.45 -7.07 -15.58
N THR A 83 -3.91 -5.87 -15.38
CA THR A 83 -3.67 -4.92 -16.49
C THR A 83 -2.68 -5.50 -17.49
N GLU A 84 -1.55 -6.01 -17.01
CA GLU A 84 -0.52 -6.64 -17.84
C GLU A 84 -1.05 -7.90 -18.53
N GLY A 85 -1.72 -8.79 -17.80
CA GLY A 85 -2.30 -10.02 -18.34
C GLY A 85 -3.36 -9.76 -19.40
N LEU A 86 -4.26 -8.80 -19.16
CA LEU A 86 -5.33 -8.43 -20.10
C LEU A 86 -4.76 -7.76 -21.37
N ARG A 87 -3.73 -6.92 -21.25
CA ARG A 87 -3.06 -6.34 -22.43
C ARG A 87 -2.28 -7.40 -23.20
N THR A 88 -1.65 -8.35 -22.50
CA THR A 88 -0.90 -9.45 -23.10
C THR A 88 -1.82 -10.36 -23.90
N VAL A 89 -2.95 -10.80 -23.33
CA VAL A 89 -3.85 -11.77 -23.99
C VAL A 89 -4.50 -11.25 -25.29
N ILE A 90 -4.58 -9.93 -25.49
CA ILE A 90 -5.06 -9.35 -26.75
C ILE A 90 -3.96 -9.10 -27.77
N HIS A 91 -2.70 -9.28 -27.39
CA HIS A 91 -1.55 -9.13 -28.27
C HIS A 91 -1.44 -10.38 -29.18
N PRO A 92 -1.12 -10.21 -30.48
CA PRO A 92 -1.02 -11.33 -31.41
C PRO A 92 -0.02 -12.42 -30.99
N SER A 93 1.04 -12.05 -30.27
CA SER A 93 2.07 -12.99 -29.80
C SER A 93 1.67 -13.84 -28.60
N SER A 94 0.51 -13.59 -27.97
CA SER A 94 0.10 -14.34 -26.77
C SER A 94 -0.28 -15.80 -27.05
N GLY A 95 -0.66 -16.11 -28.31
CA GLY A 95 -1.19 -17.41 -28.67
C GLY A 95 -2.57 -17.74 -28.07
N ILE A 96 -3.20 -16.80 -27.35
CA ILE A 96 -4.49 -17.01 -26.70
C ILE A 96 -5.61 -16.48 -27.60
N GLU A 97 -6.52 -17.37 -27.99
CA GLU A 97 -7.70 -17.00 -28.75
C GLU A 97 -8.80 -16.44 -27.85
N LEU A 98 -8.94 -15.11 -27.86
CA LEU A 98 -10.10 -14.43 -27.29
C LEU A 98 -11.12 -14.02 -28.36
N PRO A 99 -12.44 -14.20 -28.10
CA PRO A 99 -13.50 -13.63 -28.91
C PRO A 99 -13.35 -12.12 -29.13
N ASN A 100 -13.67 -11.64 -30.33
CA ASN A 100 -13.47 -10.23 -30.74
C ASN A 100 -14.13 -9.23 -29.79
N LYS A 101 -15.34 -9.51 -29.30
CA LYS A 101 -16.04 -8.64 -28.33
C LYS A 101 -15.23 -8.43 -27.04
N LYS A 102 -14.56 -9.48 -26.55
CA LYS A 102 -13.69 -9.41 -25.35
C LYS A 102 -12.40 -8.64 -25.65
N LYS A 103 -11.79 -8.87 -26.82
CA LYS A 103 -10.63 -8.10 -27.28
C LYS A 103 -10.95 -6.60 -27.39
N GLN A 104 -12.11 -6.26 -27.93
CA GLN A 104 -12.54 -4.87 -28.12
C GLN A 104 -12.72 -4.13 -26.79
N VAL A 105 -13.35 -4.73 -25.78
CA VAL A 105 -13.53 -4.04 -24.48
C VAL A 105 -12.19 -3.80 -23.79
N ILE A 106 -11.26 -4.75 -23.86
CA ILE A 106 -9.91 -4.59 -23.30
C ILE A 106 -9.19 -3.45 -24.02
N ARG A 107 -9.19 -3.43 -25.36
CA ARG A 107 -8.58 -2.34 -26.15
C ARG A 107 -9.19 -0.98 -25.80
N ALA A 108 -10.51 -0.90 -25.63
CA ALA A 108 -11.20 0.32 -25.26
C ALA A 108 -10.74 0.83 -23.87
N GLN A 109 -10.65 -0.05 -22.87
CA GLN A 109 -10.14 0.36 -21.56
C GLN A 109 -8.64 0.70 -21.61
N SER A 110 -7.82 -0.03 -22.39
CA SER A 110 -6.40 0.30 -22.59
C SER A 110 -6.20 1.69 -23.20
N ALA A 111 -7.07 2.11 -24.13
CA ALA A 111 -7.01 3.45 -24.70
C ALA A 111 -7.35 4.55 -23.67
N ILE A 112 -8.35 4.30 -22.80
CA ILE A 112 -8.69 5.20 -21.69
C ILE A 112 -7.52 5.33 -20.71
N LEU A 113 -6.93 4.19 -20.34
CA LEU A 113 -5.74 4.15 -19.49
C LEU A 113 -4.58 4.95 -20.10
N HIS A 114 -4.28 4.74 -21.38
CA HIS A 114 -3.20 5.46 -22.06
C HIS A 114 -3.40 6.98 -22.08
N ASN A 115 -4.64 7.43 -22.25
CA ASN A 115 -4.98 8.84 -22.15
C ASN A 115 -4.70 9.38 -20.72
N ARG A 116 -5.10 8.62 -19.69
CA ARG A 116 -4.83 8.97 -18.29
C ARG A 116 -3.33 9.02 -17.98
N GLU A 117 -2.55 8.07 -18.45
CA GLU A 117 -1.08 8.05 -18.32
C GLU A 117 -0.48 9.34 -18.91
N THR A 118 -0.87 9.68 -20.14
CA THR A 118 -0.26 10.76 -20.92
C THR A 118 -0.63 12.15 -20.40
N HIS A 119 -1.88 12.35 -19.97
CA HIS A 119 -2.39 13.69 -19.62
C HIS A 119 -2.51 13.94 -18.12
N GLN A 120 -2.53 12.89 -17.30
CA GLN A 120 -2.76 12.99 -15.85
C GLN A 120 -1.61 12.40 -15.03
N GLY A 121 -0.57 11.85 -15.67
CA GLY A 121 0.57 11.25 -14.99
C GLY A 121 0.21 10.05 -14.11
N ALA A 122 -0.92 9.38 -14.39
CA ALA A 122 -1.34 8.23 -13.61
C ALA A 122 -0.48 7.00 -13.91
N ASP A 123 -0.43 6.08 -12.94
CA ASP A 123 0.21 4.78 -13.16
C ASP A 123 -0.43 4.04 -14.36
N PRO A 124 0.35 3.25 -15.10
CA PRO A 124 -0.13 2.48 -16.26
C PRO A 124 -0.92 1.23 -15.85
N ILE A 125 -1.87 1.40 -14.92
CA ILE A 125 -2.61 0.35 -14.24
C ILE A 125 -4.11 0.68 -14.34
N PHE A 126 -4.92 -0.33 -14.68
CA PHE A 126 -6.37 -0.18 -14.63
C PHE A 126 -6.87 0.10 -13.22
N ASN A 127 -7.82 1.01 -13.10
CA ASN A 127 -8.60 1.13 -11.88
C ASN A 127 -9.62 -0.02 -11.78
N ASP A 128 -10.19 -0.22 -10.59
CA ASP A 128 -11.11 -1.34 -10.36
C ASP A 128 -12.40 -1.23 -11.22
N ARG A 129 -12.82 -0.01 -11.55
CA ARG A 129 -13.97 0.22 -12.45
C ARG A 129 -13.71 -0.28 -13.86
N GLU A 130 -12.51 -0.06 -14.40
CA GLU A 130 -12.07 -0.54 -15.72
C GLU A 130 -12.01 -2.07 -15.75
N ILE A 131 -11.44 -2.69 -14.71
CA ILE A 131 -11.39 -4.16 -14.57
C ILE A 131 -12.80 -4.75 -14.47
N LYS A 132 -13.69 -4.13 -13.68
CA LYS A 132 -15.10 -4.55 -13.55
C LYS A 132 -15.82 -4.53 -14.90
N LYS A 133 -15.68 -3.46 -15.69
CA LYS A 133 -16.25 -3.37 -17.04
C LYS A 133 -15.75 -4.47 -17.98
N ILE A 134 -14.46 -4.79 -17.94
CA ILE A 134 -13.91 -5.89 -18.73
C ILE A 134 -14.54 -7.21 -18.27
N ARG A 135 -14.51 -7.48 -16.95
CA ARG A 135 -15.05 -8.70 -16.34
C ARG A 135 -16.52 -8.92 -16.67
N GLU A 136 -17.34 -7.87 -16.64
CA GLU A 136 -18.77 -7.94 -16.97
C GLU A 136 -19.02 -8.53 -18.37
N VAL A 137 -18.19 -8.18 -19.38
CA VAL A 137 -18.33 -8.74 -20.73
C VAL A 137 -18.05 -10.24 -20.77
N PHE A 138 -17.15 -10.74 -19.93
CA PHE A 138 -16.90 -12.17 -19.80
C PHE A 138 -18.10 -12.87 -19.15
N PHE A 139 -18.58 -12.36 -18.02
CA PHE A 139 -19.69 -12.98 -17.27
C PHE A 139 -21.01 -12.96 -18.04
N ASN A 140 -21.28 -11.89 -18.81
CA ASN A 140 -22.48 -11.79 -19.66
C ASN A 140 -22.46 -12.73 -20.88
N SER A 141 -21.40 -13.51 -21.08
CA SER A 141 -21.30 -14.52 -22.13
C SER A 141 -21.66 -15.95 -21.65
N GLY A 142 -22.28 -16.09 -20.48
CA GLY A 142 -22.61 -17.39 -19.88
C GLY A 142 -21.38 -18.17 -19.38
N ASN A 143 -21.56 -19.48 -19.11
CA ASN A 143 -20.54 -20.34 -18.49
C ASN A 143 -19.19 -20.31 -19.22
N ALA A 144 -19.20 -20.36 -20.56
CA ALA A 144 -17.96 -20.31 -21.34
C ALA A 144 -17.17 -19.00 -21.10
N GLY A 145 -17.86 -17.87 -20.91
CA GLY A 145 -17.23 -16.61 -20.56
C GLY A 145 -16.67 -16.58 -19.14
N MET A 146 -17.38 -17.18 -18.18
CA MET A 146 -16.92 -17.29 -16.79
C MET A 146 -15.67 -18.17 -16.68
N GLU A 147 -15.65 -19.33 -17.36
CA GLU A 147 -14.47 -20.21 -17.39
C GLU A 147 -13.27 -19.55 -18.08
N LEU A 148 -13.50 -18.78 -19.16
CA LEU A 148 -12.42 -17.98 -19.76
C LEU A 148 -11.84 -16.95 -18.78
N TRP A 149 -12.70 -16.23 -18.04
CA TRP A 149 -12.22 -15.27 -17.04
C TRP A 149 -11.42 -15.97 -15.93
N LYS A 150 -11.93 -17.09 -15.43
CA LYS A 150 -11.23 -17.90 -14.43
C LYS A 150 -9.88 -18.40 -14.94
N GLY A 151 -9.81 -18.86 -16.19
CA GLY A 151 -8.55 -19.26 -16.83
C GLY A 151 -7.55 -18.10 -16.93
N LEU A 152 -8.00 -16.87 -17.19
CA LEU A 152 -7.14 -15.68 -17.16
C LEU A 152 -6.64 -15.38 -15.73
N CYS A 153 -7.49 -15.49 -14.73
CA CYS A 153 -7.08 -15.33 -13.33
C CYS A 153 -6.07 -16.41 -12.92
N ASP A 154 -6.26 -17.65 -13.35
CA ASP A 154 -5.32 -18.73 -13.05
C ASP A 154 -3.97 -18.54 -13.75
N LEU A 155 -3.97 -18.02 -14.98
CA LEU A 155 -2.75 -17.76 -15.75
C LEU A 155 -1.97 -16.55 -15.23
N TYR A 156 -2.64 -15.43 -14.96
CA TYR A 156 -1.98 -14.14 -14.72
C TYR A 156 -2.05 -13.64 -13.27
N LEU A 157 -2.96 -14.17 -12.45
CA LEU A 157 -3.19 -13.61 -11.11
C LEU A 157 -2.78 -14.56 -9.99
N ARG A 158 -3.19 -15.83 -10.02
CA ARG A 158 -3.07 -16.74 -8.87
C ARG A 158 -1.63 -16.84 -8.33
N LYS A 159 -0.72 -17.41 -9.13
CA LYS A 159 0.69 -17.58 -8.70
C LYS A 159 1.41 -16.24 -8.55
N PRO A 160 1.30 -15.28 -9.49
CA PRO A 160 1.99 -14.00 -9.34
C PRO A 160 1.59 -13.23 -8.07
N LEU A 161 0.30 -13.21 -7.71
CA LEU A 161 -0.13 -12.51 -6.50
C LEU A 161 0.37 -13.18 -5.21
N GLU A 162 0.45 -14.52 -5.18
CA GLU A 162 1.11 -15.23 -4.07
C GLU A 162 2.60 -14.90 -3.98
N MET A 163 3.29 -14.75 -5.13
CA MET A 163 4.68 -14.34 -5.16
C MET A 163 4.88 -12.91 -4.66
N GLU A 164 3.99 -11.98 -5.00
CA GLU A 164 4.01 -10.61 -4.49
C GLU A 164 3.82 -10.59 -2.98
N TYR A 165 2.87 -11.37 -2.43
CA TYR A 165 2.73 -11.47 -0.97
C TYR A 165 4.04 -11.95 -0.30
N ARG A 166 4.70 -12.96 -0.86
CA ARG A 166 6.00 -13.45 -0.38
C ARG A 166 7.16 -12.49 -0.65
N ALA A 167 7.00 -11.50 -1.53
CA ALA A 167 8.03 -10.49 -1.78
C ALA A 167 8.19 -9.56 -0.57
N LEU A 168 7.17 -9.41 0.28
CA LEU A 168 7.27 -8.68 1.55
C LEU A 168 8.35 -9.28 2.46
N ASP A 169 8.47 -10.61 2.51
CA ASP A 169 9.53 -11.29 3.28
C ASP A 169 10.93 -10.92 2.77
N LYS A 170 11.09 -10.76 1.44
CA LYS A 170 12.37 -10.35 0.83
C LYS A 170 12.73 -8.90 1.19
N LEU A 171 11.72 -8.06 1.39
CA LEU A 171 11.86 -6.70 1.91
C LEU A 171 11.99 -6.65 3.44
N ARG A 172 12.02 -7.82 4.11
CA ARG A 172 12.06 -7.95 5.58
C ARG A 172 10.87 -7.26 6.26
N ILE A 173 9.74 -7.18 5.58
CA ILE A 173 8.51 -6.61 6.09
C ILE A 173 7.66 -7.76 6.65
N SER A 174 7.34 -7.70 7.94
CA SER A 174 6.53 -8.71 8.62
C SER A 174 5.08 -8.24 8.80
N TYR A 175 4.14 -9.17 8.73
CA TYR A 175 2.75 -8.86 9.08
C TYR A 175 2.59 -8.71 10.61
N LEU A 176 2.03 -7.58 11.04
CA LEU A 176 1.74 -7.28 12.43
C LEU A 176 0.40 -7.87 12.84
N SER A 177 0.42 -8.77 13.82
CA SER A 177 -0.72 -9.55 14.27
C SER A 177 -0.73 -9.71 15.78
N MET A 178 -1.84 -9.32 16.41
CA MET A 178 -2.09 -9.60 17.83
C MET A 178 -2.21 -11.09 18.15
N TYR A 179 -2.39 -11.93 17.12
CA TYR A 179 -2.52 -13.38 17.24
C TYR A 179 -1.19 -14.10 17.05
N ASN A 180 -0.11 -13.39 16.75
CA ASN A 180 1.23 -13.96 16.72
C ASN A 180 1.83 -13.86 18.12
N ASP A 181 2.16 -15.00 18.72
CA ASP A 181 2.71 -15.09 20.07
C ASP A 181 4.02 -14.29 20.22
N ASP A 182 4.86 -14.29 19.18
CA ASP A 182 6.15 -13.59 19.17
C ASP A 182 6.00 -12.05 19.15
N GLN A 183 4.80 -11.55 18.82
CA GLN A 183 4.51 -10.12 18.70
C GLN A 183 3.67 -9.58 19.86
N LYS A 184 3.27 -10.41 20.83
CA LYS A 184 2.40 -9.99 21.94
C LYS A 184 2.92 -8.79 22.71
N GLU A 185 4.24 -8.73 22.94
CA GLU A 185 4.89 -7.62 23.66
C GLU A 185 4.90 -6.31 22.88
N LEU A 186 4.67 -6.35 21.56
CA LEU A 186 4.53 -5.15 20.74
C LEU A 186 3.19 -4.46 20.98
N PHE A 187 2.17 -5.16 21.49
CA PHE A 187 0.83 -4.61 21.72
C PHE A 187 0.62 -4.23 23.19
N ASN A 188 0.04 -3.06 23.42
CA ASN A 188 -0.39 -2.62 24.76
C ASN A 188 -1.92 -2.67 24.93
N LYS A 189 -2.68 -2.67 23.82
CA LYS A 189 -4.13 -2.86 23.81
C LYS A 189 -4.59 -3.56 22.53
N LYS A 190 -5.87 -3.93 22.49
CA LYS A 190 -6.48 -4.56 21.31
C LYS A 190 -6.83 -3.50 20.25
N ILE A 191 -6.60 -3.82 18.99
CA ILE A 191 -7.11 -3.04 17.85
C ILE A 191 -8.63 -3.22 17.79
N THR A 192 -9.38 -2.13 17.89
CA THR A 192 -10.86 -2.17 17.86
C THR A 192 -11.45 -1.16 16.88
N TRP A 193 -12.64 -1.45 16.36
CA TRP A 193 -13.37 -0.51 15.49
C TRP A 193 -13.77 0.77 16.21
N VAL A 194 -14.01 0.73 17.53
CA VAL A 194 -14.39 1.92 18.31
C VAL A 194 -13.28 2.97 18.26
N GLU A 195 -12.02 2.55 18.41
CA GLU A 195 -10.86 3.43 18.33
C GLU A 195 -10.67 3.99 16.91
N ALA A 196 -10.83 3.16 15.86
CA ALA A 196 -10.76 3.64 14.48
C ALA A 196 -11.88 4.64 14.15
N ILE A 197 -13.10 4.42 14.65
CA ILE A 197 -14.22 5.36 14.51
C ILE A 197 -13.92 6.67 15.24
N SER A 198 -13.31 6.62 16.43
CA SER A 198 -12.87 7.84 17.14
C SER A 198 -11.90 8.63 16.28
N ILE A 199 -10.81 8.01 15.84
CA ILE A 199 -9.80 8.68 14.98
C ILE A 199 -10.47 9.26 13.73
N CYS A 200 -11.27 8.48 13.01
CA CYS A 200 -12.01 8.95 11.83
C CYS A 200 -12.91 10.16 12.14
N SER A 201 -13.64 10.14 13.25
CA SER A 201 -14.55 11.21 13.64
C SER A 201 -13.83 12.46 14.13
N ASP A 202 -12.68 12.27 14.79
CA ASP A 202 -11.90 13.34 15.42
C ASP A 202 -11.10 14.15 14.37
N VAL A 203 -10.56 13.48 13.35
CA VAL A 203 -9.67 14.12 12.35
C VAL A 203 -10.18 14.04 10.90
N GLY A 204 -11.30 13.37 10.66
CA GLY A 204 -11.87 13.23 9.31
C GLY A 204 -11.12 12.27 8.39
N ALA A 205 -10.22 11.44 8.93
CA ALA A 205 -9.42 10.49 8.16
C ALA A 205 -10.29 9.41 7.51
N GLY A 206 -9.86 8.91 6.34
CA GLY A 206 -10.43 7.71 5.75
C GLY A 206 -10.27 6.49 6.67
N PHE A 207 -11.19 5.52 6.60
CA PHE A 207 -11.12 4.34 7.48
C PHE A 207 -9.85 3.49 7.28
N SER A 208 -9.22 3.53 6.10
CA SER A 208 -7.93 2.86 5.91
C SER A 208 -6.85 3.48 6.77
N ASP A 209 -6.70 4.81 6.69
CA ASP A 209 -5.72 5.58 7.45
C ASP A 209 -6.00 5.50 8.95
N ALA A 210 -7.27 5.64 9.34
CA ALA A 210 -7.70 5.50 10.73
C ALA A 210 -7.36 4.12 11.29
N MET A 211 -7.44 3.04 10.50
CA MET A 211 -7.05 1.70 10.92
C MET A 211 -5.54 1.53 11.05
N ILE A 212 -4.74 2.18 10.20
CA ILE A 212 -3.27 2.21 10.33
C ILE A 212 -2.88 2.94 11.62
N LEU A 213 -3.46 4.12 11.85
CA LEU A 213 -3.22 4.92 13.05
C LEU A 213 -3.69 4.19 14.32
N ASN A 214 -4.85 3.53 14.27
CA ASN A 214 -5.34 2.70 15.37
C ASN A 214 -4.39 1.53 15.68
N ALA A 215 -3.92 0.82 14.66
CA ALA A 215 -2.92 -0.24 14.84
C ALA A 215 -1.66 0.31 15.50
N LEU A 216 -1.17 1.48 15.06
CA LEU A 216 -0.03 2.15 15.66
C LEU A 216 -0.30 2.53 17.13
N GLN A 217 -1.46 3.12 17.45
CA GLN A 217 -1.85 3.45 18.82
C GLN A 217 -1.92 2.24 19.75
N CYS A 218 -2.31 1.07 19.23
CA CYS A 218 -2.43 -0.16 20.00
C CYS A 218 -1.11 -0.89 20.27
N THR A 219 0.00 -0.34 19.76
CA THR A 219 1.34 -0.92 19.93
C THR A 219 2.22 -0.07 20.83
N ASN A 220 3.41 -0.59 21.16
CA ASN A 220 4.50 0.18 21.74
C ASN A 220 5.40 0.84 20.68
N LEU A 221 5.09 0.67 19.39
CA LEU A 221 5.87 1.24 18.28
C LEU A 221 5.69 2.76 18.25
N PRO A 222 6.75 3.56 18.12
CA PRO A 222 6.66 5.02 18.30
C PRO A 222 6.09 5.77 17.09
N PHE A 223 6.28 5.27 15.87
CA PHE A 223 5.91 5.98 14.65
C PHE A 223 5.51 5.04 13.50
N SER A 224 4.82 5.58 12.50
CA SER A 224 4.62 4.97 11.18
C SER A 224 5.40 5.73 10.09
N ILE A 225 5.65 5.07 8.96
CA ILE A 225 6.23 5.70 7.76
C ILE A 225 5.15 5.78 6.69
N SER A 226 4.97 6.95 6.08
CA SER A 226 3.95 7.18 5.06
C SER A 226 4.43 8.13 3.96
N LEU A 227 3.85 7.98 2.76
CA LEU A 227 3.92 8.92 1.64
C LEU A 227 2.56 9.60 1.37
N ASP A 228 1.57 9.42 2.24
CA ASP A 228 0.25 10.04 2.14
C ASP A 228 0.15 11.26 3.05
N SER A 229 -0.12 12.42 2.46
CA SER A 229 -0.37 13.65 3.22
C SER A 229 -1.58 13.52 4.14
N ASP A 230 -2.55 12.64 3.86
CA ASP A 230 -3.73 12.45 4.72
C ASP A 230 -3.38 11.87 6.10
N LEU A 231 -2.35 11.00 6.19
CA LEU A 231 -1.81 10.56 7.48
C LEU A 231 -1.13 11.72 8.22
N ALA A 232 -0.44 12.60 7.50
CA ALA A 232 0.19 13.79 8.08
C ALA A 232 -0.86 14.74 8.68
N TYR A 233 -1.92 15.07 7.91
CA TYR A 233 -3.02 15.92 8.36
C TYR A 233 -3.71 15.33 9.58
N SER A 234 -3.93 14.01 9.59
CA SER A 234 -4.50 13.30 10.74
C SER A 234 -3.68 13.51 12.02
N VAL A 235 -2.37 13.31 11.93
CA VAL A 235 -1.43 13.47 13.06
C VAL A 235 -1.33 14.93 13.50
N MET A 236 -1.32 15.88 12.57
CA MET A 236 -1.31 17.32 12.87
C MET A 236 -2.61 17.79 13.54
N ALA A 237 -3.75 17.20 13.18
CA ALA A 237 -5.05 17.54 13.75
C ALA A 237 -5.25 16.95 15.15
N ASN A 238 -4.59 15.83 15.48
CA ASN A 238 -4.69 15.19 16.79
C ASN A 238 -3.31 14.83 17.37
N PHE A 239 -2.84 15.65 18.32
CA PHE A 239 -1.55 15.47 19.01
C PHE A 239 -1.46 14.24 19.92
N GLU A 240 -2.59 13.58 20.23
CA GLU A 240 -2.63 12.33 20.98
C GLU A 240 -2.22 11.14 20.10
N LEU A 241 -2.35 11.27 18.78
CA LEU A 241 -1.81 10.28 17.84
C LEU A 241 -0.29 10.18 18.00
N LYS A 242 0.30 9.19 17.35
CA LYS A 242 1.73 8.91 17.31
C LYS A 242 2.33 9.52 16.07
N ASP A 243 3.64 9.63 16.05
CA ASP A 243 4.34 10.36 15.00
C ASP A 243 4.25 9.64 13.65
N VAL A 244 4.34 10.41 12.58
CA VAL A 244 4.48 9.91 11.21
C VAL A 244 5.75 10.45 10.58
N VAL A 245 6.51 9.58 9.93
CA VAL A 245 7.79 9.89 9.28
C VAL A 245 7.59 9.87 7.77
N MET A 246 8.02 10.94 7.09
CA MET A 246 7.70 11.18 5.68
C MET A 246 8.83 11.88 4.93
N PRO A 247 8.90 11.78 3.58
CA PRO A 247 9.80 12.60 2.78
C PRO A 247 9.59 14.09 3.01
N ASP A 248 10.70 14.82 3.11
CA ASP A 248 10.75 16.27 3.34
C ASP A 248 9.83 17.05 2.39
N GLU A 249 9.83 16.72 1.10
CA GLU A 249 9.04 17.45 0.11
C GLU A 249 7.54 17.31 0.34
N LEU A 250 7.09 16.18 0.90
CA LEU A 250 5.68 16.01 1.24
C LEU A 250 5.32 16.90 2.42
N VAL A 251 6.19 16.97 3.44
CA VAL A 251 5.99 17.81 4.63
C VAL A 251 6.02 19.29 4.28
N GLU A 252 6.95 19.72 3.42
CA GLU A 252 7.03 21.11 2.96
C GLU A 252 5.74 21.57 2.26
N ASN A 253 5.11 20.69 1.48
CA ASN A 253 3.85 20.97 0.80
C ASN A 253 2.63 21.05 1.75
N LEU A 254 2.75 20.65 3.02
CA LEU A 254 1.66 20.78 4.01
C LEU A 254 1.57 22.18 4.63
N VAL A 255 2.65 22.97 4.52
CA VAL A 255 2.83 24.25 5.25
C VAL A 255 2.51 25.47 4.36
N TYR A 256 2.07 25.24 3.12
CA TYR A 256 1.64 26.26 2.15
C TYR A 256 0.16 26.11 1.81
#